data_AF-A0A2L2XAP0-F1
#
_entry.id   AF-A0A2L2XAP0-F1
#
_cell.length_a   1.000
_cell.length_b   1.000
_cell.length_c   1.000
_cell.angle_alpha   90.00
_cell.angle_beta   90.00
_cell.angle_gamma   90.00
#
_symmetry.space_group_name_H-M   'P 1'
#
loop_
_entity.id
_entity.type
_entity.pdbx_description
1 polymer ?
#
loop_
_entity_poly.entity_id
_entity_poly.type
_entity_poly.pdbx_seq_one_letter_code
_entity_poly.pdbx_strand_id
1 'polypeptide(L)'
;MSRPQLLVQNLRDKEFGEQDLINVIAIYQGKAPGTVGIQRVFAGEESFRFPSEVTEGLVKTRVVYSYTLPQWRELLEACVLPETAQSLKEIMVPLLLYFREIRPGYFAGIEFDRSFGRECYGEILEMD
;
A
#
# COMPACT_ATOMS: atom_id res chain seq x y z
N MET A 1 -3.40 -8.57 -18.00
CA MET A 1 -3.27 -7.19 -17.51
C MET A 1 -1.86 -7.03 -16.96
N SER A 2 -1.23 -5.87 -17.10
CA SER A 2 0.10 -5.63 -16.51
C SER A 2 -0.05 -5.50 -14.99
N ARG A 3 0.84 -6.11 -14.21
CA ARG A 3 0.80 -6.03 -12.74
C ARG A 3 1.21 -4.61 -12.29
N PRO A 4 0.70 -4.12 -11.15
CA PRO A 4 1.13 -2.82 -10.64
C PRO A 4 2.61 -2.87 -10.24
N GLN A 5 3.34 -1.79 -10.52
CA GLN A 5 4.68 -1.58 -9.97
C GLN A 5 4.56 -0.78 -8.68
N LEU A 6 5.27 -1.19 -7.64
CA LEU A 6 5.19 -0.64 -6.29
C LEU A 6 6.55 -0.05 -5.95
N LEU A 7 6.69 1.25 -6.14
CA LEU A 7 7.92 1.96 -5.78
C LEU A 7 7.90 2.23 -4.28
N VAL A 8 8.86 1.71 -3.53
CA VAL A 8 8.91 1.86 -2.07
C VAL A 8 10.11 2.70 -1.67
N GLN A 9 9.86 3.75 -0.89
CA GLN A 9 10.88 4.66 -0.36
C GLN A 9 10.74 4.74 1.16
N ASN A 10 11.81 4.42 1.88
CA ASN A 10 11.88 4.54 3.33
C ASN A 10 12.45 5.92 3.70
N LEU A 11 11.61 6.81 4.20
CA LEU A 11 12.02 8.13 4.67
C LEU A 11 12.20 8.11 6.19
N ARG A 12 13.38 8.54 6.65
CA ARG A 12 13.55 8.97 8.04
C ARG A 12 13.29 10.45 8.08
N ASP A 13 12.06 10.84 8.39
CA ASP A 13 11.74 12.23 8.55
C ASP A 13 12.37 12.75 9.85
N LYS A 14 13.31 13.69 9.72
CA LYS A 14 13.98 14.31 10.88
C LYS A 14 13.18 15.49 11.43
N GLU A 15 12.21 16.01 10.68
CA GLU A 15 11.52 17.26 11.03
C GLU A 15 10.26 17.06 11.87
N PHE A 16 9.62 15.87 11.85
CA PHE A 16 8.38 15.59 12.58
C PHE A 16 8.52 14.61 13.77
N GLY A 17 9.74 14.47 14.30
CA GLY A 17 10.08 13.44 15.29
C GLY A 17 10.51 12.14 14.61
N GLU A 18 11.20 11.25 15.33
CA GLU A 18 11.75 9.99 14.81
C GLU A 18 10.66 8.97 14.41
N GLN A 19 9.75 9.34 13.53
CA GLN A 19 8.73 8.45 13.00
C GLN A 19 9.22 7.94 11.64
N ASP A 20 9.51 6.63 11.60
CA ASP A 20 9.80 5.93 10.35
C ASP A 20 8.58 6.04 9.41
N LEU A 21 8.75 6.78 8.31
CA LEU A 21 7.72 7.04 7.30
C LEU A 21 8.07 6.25 6.04
N ILE A 22 7.10 5.51 5.51
CA ILE A 22 7.29 4.73 4.29
C ILE A 22 6.35 5.26 3.23
N ASN A 23 6.93 5.67 2.11
CA ASN A 23 6.22 6.06 0.91
C ASN A 23 6.13 4.88 -0.05
N VAL A 24 4.95 4.65 -0.60
CA VAL A 24 4.73 3.66 -1.65
C VAL A 24 3.97 4.31 -2.80
N ILE A 25 4.49 4.18 -4.02
CA ILE A 25 3.81 4.62 -5.24
C ILE A 25 3.40 3.39 -6.03
N ALA A 26 2.10 3.11 -6.07
CA ALA A 26 1.54 2.07 -6.93
C ALA A 26 1.26 2.63 -8.33
N ILE A 27 1.93 2.08 -9.34
CA ILE A 27 1.80 2.48 -10.74
C ILE A 27 1.12 1.36 -11.52
N TYR A 28 -0.06 1.64 -12.03
CA TYR A 28 -0.79 0.75 -12.93
C TYR A 28 -0.45 1.09 -14.38
N GLN A 29 -0.22 0.08 -15.22
CA GLN A 29 -0.12 0.27 -16.67
C GLN A 29 -1.43 -0.23 -17.32
N GLY A 30 -2.29 0.69 -17.75
CA GLY A 30 -3.62 0.38 -18.31
C GLY A 30 -4.76 1.13 -17.60
N LYS A 31 -5.99 0.63 -17.75
CA LYS A 31 -7.14 1.07 -16.94
C LYS A 31 -6.88 0.71 -15.49
N ALA A 32 -6.84 1.69 -14.60
CA ALA A 32 -6.87 1.42 -13.17
C ALA A 32 -8.11 0.57 -12.81
N PRO A 33 -8.00 -0.36 -11.85
CA PRO A 33 -9.19 -0.89 -11.20
C PRO A 33 -9.94 0.31 -10.62
N GLY A 34 -11.22 0.44 -10.95
CA GLY A 34 -12.01 1.68 -10.83
C GLY A 34 -11.86 2.41 -9.50
N THR A 35 -12.14 3.72 -9.50
CA THR A 35 -11.98 4.66 -8.37
C THR A 35 -12.05 4.00 -6.99
N VAL A 36 -10.90 3.63 -6.44
CA VAL A 36 -10.81 3.02 -5.11
C VAL A 36 -10.84 4.16 -4.09
N GLY A 37 -12.05 4.61 -3.76
CA GLY A 37 -12.28 5.46 -2.60
C GLY A 37 -12.42 4.59 -1.36
N ILE A 38 -11.31 4.30 -0.67
CA ILE A 38 -11.40 3.72 0.68
C ILE A 38 -11.59 4.91 1.63
N GLN A 39 -12.81 5.11 2.11
CA GLN A 39 -13.08 6.08 3.17
C GLN A 39 -13.29 5.29 4.47
N ARG A 40 -12.24 5.17 5.29
CA ARG A 40 -12.40 4.72 6.68
C ARG A 40 -12.62 5.96 7.55
N VAL A 41 -13.76 5.98 8.24
CA VAL A 41 -14.05 6.94 9.30
C VAL A 41 -13.50 6.34 10.59
N PHE A 42 -12.38 6.87 11.08
CA PHE A 42 -11.84 6.50 12.39
C PHE A 42 -12.68 7.15 13.49
N ALA A 43 -13.05 6.38 14.49
CA ALA A 43 -13.69 6.88 15.70
C ALA A 43 -12.63 7.57 16.58
N GLY A 44 -12.32 8.82 16.27
CA GLY A 44 -11.36 9.64 17.00
C GLY A 44 -10.45 10.43 16.05
N GLU A 45 -10.90 11.63 15.69
CA GLU A 45 -10.09 12.78 15.24
C GLU A 45 -8.99 12.52 14.20
N GLU A 46 -9.38 12.19 12.97
CA GLU A 46 -9.03 12.91 11.72
C GLU A 46 -9.43 12.04 10.52
N SER A 47 -10.15 12.63 9.56
CA SER A 47 -10.51 11.92 8.33
C SER A 47 -9.29 11.80 7.43
N PHE A 48 -8.66 10.62 7.39
CA PHE A 48 -7.61 10.36 6.42
C PHE A 48 -8.24 10.23 5.01
N ARG A 49 -7.97 11.20 4.12
CA ARG A 49 -8.29 11.11 2.70
C ARG A 49 -7.05 10.65 1.94
N PHE A 50 -7.19 9.58 1.15
CA PHE A 50 -6.15 9.15 0.23
C PHE A 50 -5.91 10.22 -0.84
N PRO A 51 -4.69 10.78 -0.97
CA PRO A 51 -4.36 11.64 -2.09
C PRO A 51 -4.13 10.77 -3.34
N SER A 52 -5.20 10.47 -4.05
CA SER A 52 -5.13 9.84 -5.37
C SER A 52 -5.07 10.95 -6.42
N GLU A 53 -3.89 11.33 -6.89
CA GLU A 53 -3.77 12.08 -8.15
C GLU A 53 -4.06 11.13 -9.31
N VAL A 54 -5.29 11.19 -9.83
CA VAL A 54 -5.69 10.50 -11.06
C VAL A 54 -5.57 11.49 -12.21
N THR A 55 -4.43 11.54 -12.90
CA THR A 55 -4.27 12.36 -14.11
C THR A 55 -4.91 11.66 -15.30
N GLU A 56 -6.00 12.20 -15.82
CA GLU A 56 -6.67 11.69 -17.02
C GLU A 56 -5.89 12.10 -18.28
N GLY A 57 -5.59 11.15 -19.17
CA GLY A 57 -4.97 11.41 -20.48
C GLY A 57 -3.71 10.61 -20.84
N LEU A 58 -3.10 9.89 -19.89
CA LEU A 58 -2.00 8.97 -20.14
C LEU A 58 -2.24 7.65 -19.37
N VAL A 59 -1.99 6.51 -20.01
CA VAL A 59 -2.37 5.13 -19.65
C VAL A 59 -1.68 4.59 -18.37
N LYS A 60 -1.31 5.45 -17.42
CA LYS A 60 -0.71 5.07 -16.14
C LYS A 60 -1.36 5.80 -14.98
N THR A 61 -2.11 5.09 -14.15
CA THR A 61 -2.63 5.61 -12.88
C THR A 61 -1.60 5.41 -11.78
N ARG A 62 -1.38 6.44 -10.97
CA ARG A 62 -0.48 6.40 -9.81
C ARG A 62 -1.29 6.61 -8.55
N VAL A 63 -1.04 5.79 -7.54
CA VAL A 63 -1.60 5.97 -6.19
C VAL A 63 -0.44 6.08 -5.23
N VAL A 64 -0.41 7.17 -4.46
CA VAL A 64 0.65 7.45 -3.49
C VAL A 64 0.13 7.15 -2.09
N TYR A 65 0.87 6.34 -1.36
CA TYR A 65 0.65 6.01 0.04
C TYR A 65 1.83 6.57 0.84
N SER A 66 1.56 7.35 1.87
CA SER A 66 2.58 7.94 2.73
C SER A 66 2.11 7.79 4.16
N TYR A 67 2.73 6.89 4.90
CA TYR A 67 2.28 6.51 6.24
C TYR A 67 3.46 6.20 7.16
N THR A 68 3.22 6.40 8.44
CA THR A 68 4.07 5.91 9.52
C THR A 68 3.96 4.38 9.65
N LEU A 69 4.92 3.75 10.34
CA LEU A 69 4.86 2.30 10.59
C LEU A 69 3.55 1.81 11.26
N PRO A 70 3.00 2.47 12.30
CA PRO A 70 1.73 2.06 12.90
C PRO A 70 0.55 2.15 11.92
N GLN A 71 0.49 3.20 11.11
CA GLN A 71 -0.55 3.38 10.09
C GLN A 71 -0.45 2.31 8.99
N TRP A 72 0.77 1.97 8.55
CA TRP A 72 1.00 0.86 7.63
C TRP A 72 0.53 -0.47 8.21
N ARG A 73 0.82 -0.73 9.49
CA ARG A 73 0.37 -1.95 10.16
C ARG A 73 -1.15 -2.05 10.14
N GLU A 74 -1.86 -1.00 10.56
CA GLU A 74 -3.32 -0.98 10.59
C GLU A 74 -3.93 -1.15 9.19
N LEU A 75 -3.38 -0.46 8.18
CA LEU A 75 -3.83 -0.58 6.80
C LEU A 75 -3.66 -2.01 6.27
N LEU A 76 -2.51 -2.63 6.55
CA LEU A 76 -2.24 -3.99 6.09
C LEU A 76 -3.11 -5.01 6.80
N GLU A 77 -3.33 -4.90 8.11
CA GLU A 77 -4.27 -5.76 8.86
C GLU A 77 -5.69 -5.75 8.25
N ALA A 78 -6.08 -4.61 7.68
CA ALA A 78 -7.39 -4.43 7.07
C ALA A 78 -7.50 -4.89 5.60
N CYS A 79 -6.41 -4.88 4.84
CA CYS A 79 -6.46 -4.93 3.37
C CYS A 79 -5.76 -6.16 2.76
N VAL A 80 -5.39 -7.13 3.59
CA VAL A 80 -4.74 -8.38 3.14
C VAL A 80 -5.60 -9.62 3.40
N LEU A 81 -6.82 -9.45 3.92
CA LEU A 81 -7.74 -10.54 4.24
C LEU A 81 -8.44 -11.11 3.00
N PRO A 82 -8.89 -12.38 3.02
CA PRO A 82 -9.47 -13.05 1.84
C PRO A 82 -10.62 -12.31 1.16
N GLU A 83 -11.49 -11.68 1.94
CA GLU A 83 -12.64 -10.88 1.50
C GLU A 83 -12.27 -9.55 0.85
N THR A 84 -10.99 -9.14 0.94
CA THR A 84 -10.52 -7.91 0.32
C THR A 84 -10.57 -8.02 -1.21
N ALA A 85 -10.96 -6.93 -1.89
CA ALA A 85 -10.98 -6.85 -3.34
C ALA A 85 -9.62 -7.27 -3.94
N GLN A 86 -9.65 -8.09 -5.00
CA GLN A 86 -8.45 -8.64 -5.63
C GLN A 86 -7.44 -7.56 -6.02
N SER A 87 -7.90 -6.47 -6.65
CA SER A 87 -7.07 -5.33 -7.04
C SER A 87 -6.32 -4.67 -5.88
N LEU A 88 -6.91 -4.70 -4.67
CA LEU A 88 -6.24 -4.17 -3.49
C LEU A 88 -5.23 -5.18 -2.93
N LYS A 89 -5.54 -6.48 -2.98
CA LYS A 89 -4.61 -7.55 -2.61
C LYS A 89 -3.37 -7.61 -3.50
N GLU A 90 -3.51 -7.27 -4.79
CA GLU A 90 -2.38 -7.12 -5.74
C GLU A 90 -1.30 -6.16 -5.21
N ILE A 91 -1.69 -5.16 -4.41
CA ILE A 91 -0.77 -4.18 -3.80
C ILE A 91 -0.42 -4.57 -2.36
N MET A 92 -1.43 -4.82 -1.54
CA MET A 92 -1.25 -4.86 -0.09
C MET A 92 -0.55 -6.14 0.39
N VAL A 93 -0.81 -7.27 -0.25
CA VAL A 93 -0.16 -8.55 0.11
C VAL A 93 1.35 -8.49 -0.15
N PRO A 94 1.86 -8.10 -1.33
CA PRO A 94 3.30 -7.99 -1.53
C PRO A 94 3.95 -6.94 -0.63
N LEU A 95 3.29 -5.82 -0.33
CA LEU A 95 3.81 -4.84 0.63
C LEU A 95 3.95 -5.42 2.04
N LEU A 96 2.96 -6.19 2.51
CA LEU A 96 3.06 -6.87 3.80
C LEU A 96 4.25 -7.83 3.84
N LEU A 97 4.43 -8.63 2.80
CA LEU A 97 5.54 -9.59 2.73
C LEU A 97 6.89 -8.86 2.74
N TYR A 98 7.01 -7.81 1.93
CA TYR A 98 8.20 -6.96 1.91
C TYR A 98 8.47 -6.31 3.27
N PHE A 99 7.45 -5.72 3.92
CA PHE A 99 7.61 -5.09 5.23
C PHE A 99 7.94 -6.09 6.34
N ARG A 100 7.51 -7.34 6.23
CA ARG A 100 7.94 -8.41 7.15
C ARG A 100 9.42 -8.73 7.04
N GLU A 101 10.00 -8.60 5.85
CA GLU A 101 11.44 -8.80 5.64
C GLU A 101 12.25 -7.64 6.24
N ILE A 102 11.85 -6.38 5.98
CA ILE A 102 12.62 -5.21 6.41
C ILE A 102 12.34 -4.76 7.85
N ARG A 103 11.17 -5.09 8.40
CA ARG A 103 10.69 -4.68 9.74
C ARG A 103 9.83 -5.78 10.41
N PRO A 104 10.38 -6.98 10.63
CA PRO A 104 9.60 -8.10 11.18
C PRO A 104 8.92 -7.77 12.52
N GLY A 105 9.55 -6.97 13.37
CA GLY A 105 9.00 -6.55 14.67
C GLY A 105 7.65 -5.82 14.58
N TYR A 106 7.36 -5.15 13.46
CA TYR A 106 6.10 -4.45 13.25
C TYR A 106 5.06 -5.28 12.49
N PHE A 107 5.44 -6.27 11.68
CA PHE A 107 4.53 -6.90 10.70
C PHE A 107 4.41 -8.42 10.77
N ALA A 108 5.22 -9.13 11.57
CA ALA A 108 5.27 -10.60 11.58
C ALA A 108 3.94 -11.28 11.97
N GLY A 109 3.05 -10.61 12.72
CA GLY A 109 1.79 -11.18 13.22
C GLY A 109 0.57 -10.99 12.32
N ILE A 110 0.69 -10.28 11.20
CA ILE A 110 -0.49 -9.92 10.37
C ILE A 110 -0.89 -11.09 9.45
N GLU A 111 -1.97 -11.81 9.76
CA GLU A 111 -2.48 -12.84 8.85
C GLU A 111 -2.95 -12.24 7.52
N PHE A 112 -2.73 -12.98 6.43
CA PHE A 112 -3.11 -12.56 5.08
C PHE A 112 -3.66 -13.73 4.26
N ASP A 113 -4.33 -13.41 3.17
CA ASP A 113 -4.89 -14.37 2.23
C ASP A 113 -3.79 -15.16 1.50
N ARG A 114 -3.47 -16.34 2.02
CA ARG A 114 -2.50 -17.26 1.42
C ARG A 114 -3.02 -17.95 0.16
N SER A 115 -4.32 -17.87 -0.12
CA SER A 115 -4.90 -18.40 -1.36
C SER A 115 -4.70 -17.44 -2.54
N PHE A 116 -4.36 -16.17 -2.27
CA PHE A 116 -4.04 -15.21 -3.30
C PHE A 116 -2.67 -15.51 -3.92
N GLY A 117 -2.69 -15.94 -5.18
CA GLY A 117 -1.52 -16.40 -5.92
C GLY A 117 -0.45 -15.33 -6.09
N ARG A 118 0.82 -15.73 -5.93
CA ARG A 118 1.99 -14.83 -6.06
C ARG A 118 2.12 -14.25 -7.46
N GLU A 119 1.57 -14.93 -8.46
CA GLU A 119 1.45 -14.48 -9.84
C GLU A 119 0.48 -13.30 -10.03
N CYS A 120 -0.21 -12.86 -9.00
CA CYS A 120 -1.01 -11.64 -9.01
C CYS A 120 -0.32 -10.48 -8.29
N TYR A 121 0.82 -10.71 -7.65
CA TYR A 121 1.45 -9.69 -6.81
C TYR A 121 2.08 -8.58 -7.65
N GLY A 122 1.86 -7.34 -7.23
CA GLY A 122 2.61 -6.19 -7.71
C GLY A 122 4.11 -6.36 -7.50
N GLU A 123 4.88 -5.77 -8.40
CA GLU A 123 6.35 -5.82 -8.39
C GLU A 123 6.89 -4.73 -7.46
N ILE A 124 7.61 -5.12 -6.40
CA ILE A 124 8.28 -4.18 -5.49
C ILE A 124 9.57 -3.68 -6.13
N LEU A 125 9.74 -2.37 -6.19
CA LEU A 125 10.96 -1.69 -6.62
C LEU A 125 11.38 -0.73 -5.50
N GLU A 126 12.55 -0.95 -4.91
CA GLU A 126 13.09 -0.04 -3.91
C GLU A 126 13.64 1.21 -4.57
N MET A 127 13.37 2.37 -3.96
CA MET A 127 13.95 3.65 -4.35
C MET A 127 14.99 4.07 -3.32
N ASP A 128 16.19 4.41 -3.81
CA ASP A 128 17.26 5.00 -3.01
C ASP A 128 16.91 6.42 -2.50
#